data_AF-A0A0L7KV61-F1
#
_entry.id   AF-A0A0L7KV61-F1
#
_cell.length_a   1.000
_cell.length_b   1.000
_cell.length_c   1.000
_cell.angle_alpha   90.00
_cell.angle_beta   90.00
_cell.angle_gamma   90.00
#
_symmetry.space_group_name_H-M   'P 1'
#
loop_
_entity.id
_entity.type
_entity.pdbx_description
1 polymer ?
#
loop_
_entity_poly.entity_id
_entity_poly.type
_entity_poly.pdbx_seq_one_letter_code
_entity_poly.pdbx_strand_id
1 'polypeptide(L)' 'MGVMGDSPENLTLAWKDLSVYRKKKTQTRYLMLNGRLAGADLIARISGFVPQEDLSIEDLTVDEHMEFM' A
#
# COMPACT_ATOMS: atom_id res chain seq x y z
N MET A 1 -12.22 -2.32 -8.67
CA MET A 1 -11.88 -3.36 -9.67
C MET A 1 -11.32 -4.54 -8.89
N GLY A 2 -11.91 -5.73 -8.99
CA GLY A 2 -11.40 -6.93 -8.31
C GLY A 2 -10.23 -7.52 -9.09
N VAL A 3 -9.18 -7.96 -8.40
CA VAL A 3 -8.06 -8.68 -9.02
C VAL A 3 -8.10 -10.11 -8.51
N MET A 4 -8.19 -11.07 -9.42
CA MET A 4 -8.16 -12.51 -9.14
C MET A 4 -6.87 -13.06 -9.73
N GLY A 5 -6.14 -13.86 -8.95
CA GLY A 5 -4.86 -14.44 -9.34
C GLY A 5 -4.82 -15.90 -8.93
N ASP A 6 -3.94 -16.67 -9.57
CA ASP A 6 -3.87 -18.13 -9.42
C ASP A 6 -3.55 -18.58 -7.99
N SER A 7 -2.87 -17.71 -7.21
CA SER A 7 -2.62 -17.89 -5.78
C SER A 7 -2.67 -16.56 -5.01
N PRO A 8 -3.18 -16.53 -3.77
CA PRO A 8 -3.37 -15.31 -2.97
C PRO A 8 -2.07 -14.57 -2.61
N GLU A 9 -0.94 -15.28 -2.49
CA GLU A 9 0.37 -14.71 -2.21
C GLU A 9 0.89 -13.84 -3.35
N ASN A 10 0.57 -14.19 -4.60
CA ASN A 10 1.00 -13.47 -5.79
C ASN A 10 0.27 -12.12 -5.93
N LEU A 11 -1.02 -12.09 -5.57
CA LEU A 11 -1.80 -10.85 -5.49
C LEU A 11 -1.24 -9.93 -4.42
N THR A 12 -1.03 -10.46 -3.22
CA THR A 12 -0.57 -9.69 -2.07
C THR A 12 0.80 -9.07 -2.32
N LEU A 13 1.71 -9.81 -2.97
CA LEU A 13 3.02 -9.30 -3.36
C LEU A 13 2.90 -8.15 -4.38
N ALA A 14 2.02 -8.27 -5.37
CA ALA A 14 1.81 -7.24 -6.38
C ALA A 14 1.26 -5.93 -5.78
N TRP A 15 0.30 -6.01 -4.85
CA TRP A 15 -0.23 -4.84 -4.15
C TRP A 15 0.81 -4.19 -3.24
N LYS A 16 1.66 -5.00 -2.57
CA LYS A 16 2.78 -4.51 -1.76
C LYS A 16 3.89 -3.86 -2.59
N ASP A 17 4.08 -4.28 -3.84
CA ASP A 17 5.03 -3.65 -4.77
C ASP A 17 4.46 -2.37 -5.40
N LEU A 18 3.13 -2.26 -5.55
CA LEU A 18 2.45 -1.05 -6.02
C LEU A 18 2.35 0.03 -4.92
N SER A 19 2.20 -0.40 -3.67
CA SER A 19 2.27 0.48 -2.50
C SER A 19 3.72 0.72 -2.09
N VAL A 20 3.97 1.84 -1.41
CA VAL A 20 5.34 2.24 -1.02
C VAL A 20 5.87 1.45 0.19
N TYR A 21 5.14 0.41 0.63
CA TYR A 21 5.47 -0.37 1.81
C TYR A 21 6.86 -1.04 1.71
N ARG A 22 7.36 -1.28 0.48
CA ARG A 22 8.69 -1.84 0.27
C ARG A 22 9.82 -0.79 0.41
N LYS A 23 10.02 -0.27 1.61
CA LYS A 23 11.33 0.31 2.02
C LYS A 23 12.39 -0.80 1.94
N LYS A 24 13.24 -0.81 0.91
CA LYS A 24 14.63 -1.37 0.87
C LYS A 24 15.03 -2.19 -0.36
N LYS A 25 14.12 -2.55 -1.27
CA LYS A 25 14.56 -3.10 -2.56
C LYS A 25 14.34 -2.05 -3.61
N THR A 26 15.44 -1.44 -4.04
CA THR A 26 15.64 -0.66 -5.26
C THR A 26 14.83 -1.26 -6.40
N GLN A 27 13.54 -0.93 -6.49
CA GLN A 27 12.77 -1.18 -7.68
C GLN A 27 12.80 0.11 -8.47
N THR A 28 13.75 0.15 -9.39
CA THR A 28 13.77 1.01 -10.55
C THR A 28 12.56 0.66 -11.43
N ARG A 29 11.35 0.90 -10.94
CA ARG A 29 10.11 0.74 -11.71
C ARG A 29 9.35 2.04 -11.62
N TYR A 30 9.41 2.73 -12.74
CA TYR A 30 8.64 3.94 -13.01
C TYR A 30 7.15 3.62 -13.03
N LEU A 31 6.40 4.07 -12.02
CA LEU A 31 4.94 4.01 -12.04
C LEU A 31 4.42 5.22 -12.81
N MET A 32 3.50 5.01 -13.74
CA MET A 32 2.81 6.10 -14.42
C MET A 32 1.51 6.40 -13.68
N LEU A 33 1.37 7.64 -13.21
CA LEU A 33 0.16 8.17 -12.60
C LEU A 33 -0.36 9.31 -13.47
N ASN A 34 -1.55 9.15 -14.03
CA ASN A 34 -2.18 10.14 -14.91
C ASN A 34 -1.28 10.60 -16.07
N GLY A 35 -0.53 9.66 -16.68
CA GLY A 35 0.37 9.95 -17.80
C GLY A 35 1.72 10.58 -17.41
N ARG A 36 2.03 10.71 -16.11
CA ARG A 36 3.30 11.23 -15.61
C ARG A 36 4.02 10.20 -14.75
N LEU A 37 5.35 10.23 -14.78
CA LEU A 37 6.16 9.41 -13.89
C LEU A 37 5.94 9.85 -12.43
N ALA A 38 5.52 8.90 -11.59
CA ALA A 38 5.36 9.10 -10.16
C ALA A 38 6.51 8.42 -9.41
N GLY A 39 7.24 9.20 -8.62
CA GLY A 39 8.23 8.69 -7.68
C GLY A 39 7.59 8.11 -6.43
N ALA A 40 8.35 7.32 -5.68
CA ALA A 40 7.89 6.69 -4.44
C ALA A 40 7.34 7.71 -3.42
N ASP A 41 7.93 8.90 -3.29
CA ASP A 41 7.46 9.93 -2.36
C ASP A 41 6.05 10.44 -2.72
N LEU A 42 5.77 10.62 -4.01
CA LEU A 42 4.45 11.05 -4.46
C LEU A 42 3.42 9.95 -4.19
N ILE A 43 3.75 8.71 -4.55
CA ILE A 43 2.85 7.56 -4.35
C ILE A 43 2.53 7.41 -2.87
N ALA A 44 3.53 7.45 -1.98
CA ALA A 44 3.36 7.30 -0.53
C ALA A 44 2.40 8.35 0.05
N ARG A 45 2.42 9.57 -0.50
CA ARG A 45 1.60 10.67 0.00
C ARG A 45 0.15 10.64 -0.50
N ILE A 46 -0.12 9.98 -1.62
CA ILE A 46 -1.45 9.99 -2.26
C ILE A 46 -2.14 8.62 -2.26
N SER A 47 -1.43 7.55 -1.92
CA SER A 47 -1.96 6.19 -1.86
C SER A 47 -2.19 5.74 -0.42
N GLY A 48 -3.30 5.04 -0.17
CA GLY A 48 -3.50 4.23 1.03
C GLY A 48 -3.24 2.75 0.74
N PHE A 49 -2.72 2.01 1.72
CA PHE A 49 -2.56 0.57 1.66
C PHE A 49 -3.13 -0.07 2.92
N VAL A 50 -4.03 -1.03 2.75
CA VAL A 50 -4.61 -1.81 3.85
C VAL A 50 -3.98 -3.21 3.82
N PRO A 51 -3.23 -3.60 4.86
CA PRO A 51 -2.67 -4.96 4.97
C PRO A 51 -3.76 -6.03 5.12
N GLN A 52 -3.39 -7.30 4.94
CA GLN A 52 -4.34 -8.43 5.11
C GLN A 52 -4.74 -8.65 6.57
N GLU A 53 -3.82 -8.39 7.49
CA GLU A 53 -4.07 -8.43 8.93
C GLU A 53 -4.23 -6.99 9.41
N ASP A 54 -5.26 -6.74 10.22
CA ASP A 54 -5.51 -5.42 10.77
C ASP A 54 -4.36 -5.01 11.70
N LEU A 55 -3.77 -3.85 11.40
CA LEU A 55 -2.82 -3.21 12.30
C LEU A 55 -3.61 -2.24 13.17
N SER A 56 -4.05 -2.64 14.35
CA SER A 56 -4.76 -1.75 15.27
C SER A 56 -4.08 -1.67 16.63
N ILE A 57 -4.32 -0.57 17.35
CA ILE A 57 -3.89 -0.44 18.74
C ILE A 57 -5.08 -0.86 19.59
N GLU A 58 -5.00 -2.03 20.22
CA GLU A 58 -6.14 -2.66 20.90
C GLU A 58 -6.66 -1.85 22.10
N ASP A 59 -5.83 -0.98 22.67
CA ASP A 59 -6.18 -0.15 23.83
C ASP A 59 -6.86 1.19 23.45
N LEU A 60 -7.09 1.45 22.16
CA LEU A 60 -7.76 2.66 21.70
C LEU A 60 -9.22 2.37 21.31
N THR A 61 -10.09 3.34 21.56
CA THR A 61 -11.41 3.39 20.94
C THR A 61 -11.28 3.62 19.43
N VAL A 62 -12.36 3.36 18.69
CA VAL A 62 -12.40 3.56 17.24
C VAL A 62 -12.10 5.02 16.88
N ASP A 63 -12.69 5.99 17.59
CA ASP A 63 -12.49 7.41 17.30
C ASP A 63 -11.04 7.84 17.53
N GLU A 64 -10.42 7.39 18.63
CA GLU A 64 -9.00 7.65 18.91
C GLU A 64 -8.11 7.01 17.85
N HIS A 65 -8.39 5.76 17.47
CA HIS A 65 -7.62 5.05 16.45
C HIS A 65 -7.65 5.79 15.10
N MET A 66 -8.81 6.31 14.70
CA MET A 66 -9.01 7.06 13.46
C MET A 66 -8.39 8.47 13.48
N GLU A 67 -8.14 9.05 14.65
CA GLU A 67 -7.43 10.32 14.77
C GLU A 67 -5.91 10.15 14.53
N PHE A 68 -5.35 8.99 14.92
CA PHE A 68 -3.92 8.72 14.79
C PHE A 68 -3.50 8.09 13.45
N MET A 69 -4.42 7.49 12.69
CA MET A 69 -4.16 6.80 11.42
C MET A 69 -4.47 7.64 10.19
#